data_AF-A0A3E4YLX0-F1
#
_entry.id   AF-A0A3E4YLX0-F1
#
_cell.length_a   1.000
_cell.length_b   1.000
_cell.length_c   1.000
_cell.angle_alpha   90.00
_cell.angle_beta   90.00
_cell.angle_gamma   90.00
#
_symmetry.space_group_name_H-M   'P 1'
#
loop_
_entity.id
_entity.type
_entity.pdbx_description
1 polymer ?
#
loop_
_entity_poly.entity_id
_entity_poly.type
_entity_poly.pdbx_seq_one_letter_code
_entity_poly.pdbx_strand_id
1 'polypeptide(L)' 'MAEFKQLKVDFPIPEMLQNDINALEEGIKNNVSYIDCLQCEVWSSARSLDDEEKEKLIIDYYCRRRW' A
#
# COMPACT_ATOMS: atom_id res chain seq x y z
N MET A 1 12.98 -5.70 -10.75
CA MET A 1 12.08 -5.19 -9.71
C MET A 1 11.27 -4.06 -10.33
N ALA A 2 9.96 -4.04 -10.11
CA ALA A 2 9.11 -3.02 -10.71
C ALA A 2 9.36 -1.67 -10.00
N GLU A 3 9.39 -0.58 -10.76
CA GLU A 3 9.48 0.76 -10.17
C GLU A 3 8.21 1.03 -9.34
N PHE A 4 8.37 1.38 -8.06
CA PHE A 4 7.24 1.74 -7.21
C PHE A 4 6.62 3.05 -7.69
N LYS A 5 5.30 3.04 -7.86
CA LYS A 5 4.51 4.24 -8.16
C LYS A 5 3.26 4.21 -7.31
N GLN A 6 2.96 5.30 -6.62
CA GLN A 6 1.70 5.39 -5.89
C GLN A 6 0.52 5.34 -6.87
N LEU A 7 -0.45 4.48 -6.55
CA LEU A 7 -1.70 4.35 -7.28
C LEU A 7 -2.49 5.66 -7.17
N LYS A 8 -2.87 6.21 -8.33
CA LYS A 8 -3.81 7.33 -8.38
C LYS A 8 -5.22 6.78 -8.25
N VAL A 9 -5.95 7.26 -7.26
CA VAL A 9 -7.35 6.92 -7.00
C VAL A 9 -8.22 8.16 -7.05
N ASP A 10 -9.51 7.99 -7.28
CA ASP A 10 -10.53 9.04 -7.36
C ASP A 10 -11.32 9.23 -6.05
N PHE A 11 -10.90 8.53 -4.98
CA PHE A 11 -11.46 8.62 -3.64
C PHE A 11 -10.41 9.11 -2.63
N PRO A 12 -10.82 9.73 -1.51
CA PRO A 12 -9.89 10.15 -0.47
C PRO A 12 -9.26 8.92 0.22
N ILE A 13 -7.93 8.91 0.33
CA ILE A 13 -7.20 7.91 1.11
C ILE A 13 -7.11 8.42 2.56
N PRO A 14 -7.51 7.63 3.57
CA PRO A 14 -7.32 7.96 4.98
C PRO A 14 -5.85 8.20 5.32
N GLU A 15 -5.56 9.14 6.23
CA GLU A 15 -4.19 9.54 6.57
C GLU A 15 -3.30 8.36 6.98
N MET A 16 -3.80 7.44 7.82
CA MET A 16 -3.05 6.25 8.21
C MET A 16 -2.66 5.38 7.01
N LEU A 17 -3.62 5.11 6.11
CA LEU A 17 -3.35 4.31 4.92
C LEU A 17 -2.33 4.99 4.00
N GLN A 18 -2.40 6.31 3.85
CA GLN A 18 -1.41 7.05 3.08
C GLN A 18 -0.01 6.98 3.72
N ASN A 19 0.08 7.05 5.05
CA ASN A 19 1.34 6.90 5.77
C ASN A 19 1.95 5.50 5.58
N ASP A 20 1.14 4.45 5.60
CA ASP A 20 1.60 3.08 5.36
C ASP A 20 2.06 2.88 3.91
N ILE A 21 1.35 3.47 2.94
CA ILE A 21 1.78 3.48 1.52
C ILE A 21 3.12 4.20 1.35
N ASN A 22 3.31 5.33 2.03
CA ASN A 22 4.58 6.06 2.01
C ASN A 22 5.72 5.23 2.63
N ALA A 23 5.46 4.58 3.77
CA ALA A 23 6.44 3.71 4.42
C ALA A 23 6.83 2.52 3.53
N LEU A 24 5.86 1.92 2.82
CA LEU A 24 6.12 0.89 1.82
C LEU A 24 7.00 1.41 0.67
N GLU A 25 6.69 2.59 0.13
CA GLU A 25 7.50 3.23 -0.91
C GLU A 25 8.96 3.45 -0.46
N GLU A 26 9.14 4.00 0.73
CA GLU A 26 10.46 4.25 1.30
C GLU A 26 11.21 2.95 1.56
N GLY A 27 10.54 1.92 2.09
CA GLY A 27 11.13 0.60 2.31
C GLY A 27 11.66 -0.02 1.01
N ILE A 28 10.88 0.06 -0.06
CA ILE A 28 11.27 -0.45 -1.39
C ILE A 28 12.46 0.34 -1.94
N LYS A 29 12.42 1.68 -1.88
CA LYS A 29 13.53 2.54 -2.33
C LYS A 29 14.83 2.23 -1.58
N ASN A 30 14.74 1.91 -0.29
CA ASN A 30 15.88 1.58 0.55
C ASN A 30 16.26 0.09 0.53
N ASN A 31 15.57 -0.75 -0.25
CA ASN A 31 15.79 -2.21 -0.31
C ASN A 31 15.80 -2.88 1.07
N VAL A 32 14.89 -2.49 1.96
CA VAL A 32 14.79 -3.11 3.29
C VAL A 32 14.30 -4.55 3.16
N SER A 33 14.68 -5.40 4.11
CA SER A 33 14.33 -6.84 4.07
C SER A 33 12.89 -7.16 4.48
N TYR A 34 12.16 -6.18 5.01
CA TYR A 34 10.84 -6.35 5.64
C TYR A 34 9.70 -5.72 4.81
N ILE A 35 9.79 -5.81 3.47
CA ILE A 35 8.76 -5.31 2.55
C ILE A 35 7.41 -5.98 2.82
N ASP A 36 7.41 -7.26 3.16
CA ASP A 36 6.22 -8.03 3.54
C ASP A 36 5.54 -7.47 4.79
N CYS A 37 6.30 -7.05 5.80
CA CYS A 37 5.75 -6.35 6.96
C CYS A 37 5.07 -5.03 6.56
N LEU A 38 5.70 -4.23 5.69
CA LEU A 38 5.12 -2.97 5.21
C LEU A 38 3.85 -3.20 4.37
N GLN A 39 3.81 -4.28 3.58
CA GLN A 39 2.60 -4.71 2.87
C GLN A 39 1.48 -5.13 3.84
N CYS A 40 1.80 -5.77 4.97
CA CYS A 40 0.82 -6.10 6.01
C CYS A 40 0.20 -4.85 6.66
N GLU A 41 0.98 -3.79 6.90
CA GLU A 41 0.45 -2.52 7.41
C GLU A 41 -0.52 -1.89 6.41
N VAL A 42 -0.14 -1.80 5.13
CA VAL A 42 -1.03 -1.31 4.05
C VAL A 42 -2.31 -2.15 3.97
N TRP A 43 -2.20 -3.48 4.05
CA TRP A 43 -3.34 -4.38 4.04
C TRP A 43 -4.28 -4.15 5.24
N SER A 44 -3.71 -3.97 6.43
CA SER A 44 -4.48 -3.69 7.66
C SER A 44 -5.22 -2.35 7.55
N SER A 45 -4.52 -1.29 7.14
CA SER A 45 -5.11 0.04 6.99
C SER A 45 -6.11 0.15 5.85
N ALA A 46 -5.99 -0.66 4.79
CA ALA A 46 -6.97 -0.70 3.69
C ALA A 46 -8.37 -1.09 4.17
N ARG A 47 -8.48 -1.87 5.26
CA ARG A 47 -9.77 -2.25 5.88
C ARG A 47 -10.51 -1.10 6.55
N SER A 48 -9.87 0.06 6.69
CA SER A 48 -10.53 1.29 7.17
C SER A 48 -11.37 1.97 6.08
N LEU A 49 -11.23 1.53 4.82
CA LEU A 49 -12.06 2.01 3.72
C LEU A 49 -13.50 1.52 3.88
N ASP A 50 -14.43 2.35 3.44
CA ASP A 50 -15.88 2.16 3.54
C ASP A 50 -16.46 1.24 2.45
N ASP A 51 -15.64 0.79 1.52
CA ASP A 51 -16.03 0.08 0.30
C ASP A 51 -15.06 -1.06 0.01
N GLU A 52 -15.59 -2.28 -0.11
CA GLU A 52 -14.81 -3.49 -0.37
C GLU A 52 -14.03 -3.44 -1.69
N GLU A 53 -14.54 -2.76 -2.72
CA GLU A 53 -13.86 -2.66 -4.01
C GLU A 53 -12.67 -1.69 -3.92
N LYS A 54 -12.78 -0.63 -3.11
CA LYS A 54 -11.64 0.25 -2.80
C LYS A 54 -10.58 -0.52 -2.00
N GLU A 55 -11.00 -1.31 -1.00
CA GLU A 55 -10.09 -2.17 -0.23
C GLU A 55 -9.34 -3.14 -1.16
N LYS A 56 -10.08 -3.91 -1.99
CA LYS A 56 -9.49 -4.85 -2.95
C LYS A 56 -8.51 -4.18 -3.90
N LEU A 57 -8.84 -3.00 -4.42
CA LEU A 57 -7.97 -2.24 -5.33
C LEU A 57 -6.62 -1.92 -4.67
N ILE A 58 -6.63 -1.43 -3.43
CA ILE A 58 -5.42 -1.09 -2.68
C ILE A 58 -4.59 -2.35 -2.38
N ILE A 59 -5.23 -3.42 -1.91
CA ILE A 59 -4.56 -4.69 -1.59
C ILE A 59 -3.93 -5.31 -2.85
N ASP A 60 -4.67 -5.36 -3.95
CA ASP A 60 -4.18 -5.94 -5.20
C ASP A 60 -3.01 -5.16 -5.79
N TYR A 61 -3.02 -3.84 -5.65
CA TYR A 61 -1.94 -3.00 -6.16
C TYR A 61 -0.68 -3.08 -5.30
N TYR A 62 -0.81 -2.92 -3.98
CA TYR A 62 0.36 -2.75 -3.11
C TYR A 62 0.86 -4.07 -2.50
N CYS A 63 -0.02 -5.04 -2.23
CA CYS A 63 0.31 -6.23 -1.43
C CYS A 63 0.53 -7.49 -2.29
N ARG A 64 -0.07 -7.58 -3.48
CA ARG A 64 0.11 -8.76 -4.37
C ARG A 64 1.32 -8.66 -5.29
N ARG A 65 1.93 -7.47 -5.41
CA ARG A 65 3.12 -7.25 -6.24
C ARG A 65 4.39 -7.57 -5.48
N ARG A 66 5.36 -8.12 -6.21
CA ARG A 66 6.76 -8.20 -5.75
C ARG A 66 7.46 -6.93 -6.18
N TRP A 67 7.79 -6.12 -5.19
CA TRP A 67 8.56 -4.91 -5.36
C TRP A 67 10.04 -5.24 -5.30
#